data_AF-A0A6I3L466-F1
#
_entry.id   AF-A0A6I3L466-F1
#
_cell.length_a   1.000
_cell.length_b   1.000
_cell.length_c   1.000
_cell.angle_alpha   90.00
_cell.angle_beta   90.00
_cell.angle_gamma   90.00
#
_symmetry.space_group_name_H-M   'P 1'
#
loop_
_entity.id
_entity.type
_entity.pdbx_description
1 polymer ?
#
loop_
_entity_poly.entity_id
_entity_poly.type
_entity_poly.pdbx_seq_one_letter_code
_entity_poly.pdbx_strand_id
1 'polypeptide(L)'
;MPTGRRSTTGNQSETDHAGPKARRKIEANAEAPQQQLGVERALPLQEKINLNRLGEASVRRITDGLSQATHVADFIAFQNSMSPSFGRSLVRRFKSDYYAALANGLETDAIFDYLVQTAFDNAGPRNTPSVRAAALSVVAYLFEICEIFERE
;
A
#
# COMPACT_ATOMS: atom_id res chain seq x y z
N MET A 1 -57.68 -35.53 -37.22
CA MET A 1 -57.72 -34.67 -38.42
C MET A 1 -56.29 -34.19 -38.71
N PRO A 2 -55.68 -34.63 -39.81
CA PRO A 2 -54.29 -34.39 -40.20
C PRO A 2 -54.17 -33.21 -41.19
N THR A 3 -52.94 -32.68 -41.38
CA THR A 3 -52.33 -32.07 -42.60
C THR A 3 -51.24 -31.09 -42.14
N GLY A 4 -50.00 -31.01 -42.62
CA GLY A 4 -49.17 -31.63 -43.66
C GLY A 4 -47.84 -30.83 -43.69
N ARG A 5 -46.64 -31.47 -43.69
CA ARG A 5 -45.62 -31.54 -44.79
C ARG A 5 -45.32 -30.18 -45.49
N ARG A 6 -44.09 -29.71 -45.73
CA ARG A 6 -42.84 -30.26 -46.34
C ARG A 6 -41.65 -29.33 -45.97
N SER A 7 -40.46 -29.81 -45.60
CA SER A 7 -39.31 -30.24 -46.44
C SER A 7 -38.80 -29.21 -47.46
N THR A 8 -37.55 -28.73 -47.29
CA THR A 8 -36.53 -28.67 -48.37
C THR A 8 -35.12 -28.50 -47.81
N THR A 9 -34.28 -29.41 -48.28
CA THR A 9 -32.81 -29.54 -48.22
C THR A 9 -32.07 -28.34 -48.79
N GLY A 10 -30.88 -28.03 -48.24
CA GLY A 10 -29.92 -27.10 -48.83
C GLY A 10 -28.55 -27.26 -48.20
N ASN A 11 -27.77 -28.22 -48.70
CA ASN A 11 -26.38 -28.49 -48.36
C ASN A 11 -25.49 -27.67 -49.32
N GLN A 12 -24.50 -26.94 -48.81
CA GLN A 12 -23.36 -26.47 -49.62
C GLN A 12 -22.15 -26.24 -48.72
N SER A 13 -21.06 -26.90 -49.13
CA SER A 13 -19.72 -26.94 -48.53
C SER A 13 -18.80 -26.03 -49.34
N GLU A 14 -17.83 -25.36 -48.71
CA GLU A 14 -16.54 -24.92 -49.29
C GLU A 14 -15.76 -24.21 -48.15
N THR A 15 -14.81 -24.89 -47.51
CA THR A 15 -13.35 -25.00 -47.79
C THR A 15 -12.50 -23.82 -47.35
N ASP A 16 -11.55 -24.16 -46.46
CA ASP A 16 -10.18 -23.68 -46.33
C ASP A 16 -9.93 -22.19 -46.01
N HIS A 17 -9.17 -21.94 -44.94
CA HIS A 17 -7.97 -21.09 -44.96
C HIS A 17 -7.20 -21.26 -43.63
N ALA A 18 -6.00 -21.81 -43.74
CA ALA A 18 -5.00 -21.91 -42.69
C ALA A 18 -4.40 -20.53 -42.32
N GLY A 19 -4.00 -20.35 -41.05
CA GLY A 19 -3.06 -19.28 -40.65
C GLY A 19 -3.14 -18.84 -39.17
N PRO A 20 -2.05 -18.90 -38.39
CA PRO A 20 -2.06 -18.70 -36.93
C PRO A 20 -1.69 -17.26 -36.51
N LYS A 21 -2.35 -16.70 -35.49
CA LYS A 21 -1.89 -15.49 -34.76
C LYS A 21 -2.32 -15.59 -33.28
N ALA A 22 -1.41 -15.94 -32.38
CA ALA A 22 -0.55 -15.04 -31.61
C ALA A 22 -1.29 -14.27 -30.48
N ARG A 23 -1.16 -14.85 -29.27
CA ARG A 23 -0.85 -14.26 -27.96
C ARG A 23 -1.10 -12.75 -27.69
N ARG A 24 -1.59 -12.52 -26.46
CA ARG A 24 -1.58 -11.29 -25.62
C ARG A 24 -2.61 -10.26 -26.09
N LYS A 25 -3.34 -9.54 -25.25
CA LYS A 25 -3.07 -8.93 -23.93
C LYS A 25 -4.38 -8.21 -23.56
N ILE A 26 -4.86 -8.26 -22.32
CA ILE A 26 -5.75 -7.26 -21.64
C ILE A 26 -6.29 -7.95 -20.36
N GLU A 27 -6.18 -7.47 -19.12
CA GLU A 27 -5.67 -6.24 -18.54
C GLU A 27 -5.19 -6.57 -17.11
N ALA A 28 -3.92 -6.31 -16.84
CA ALA A 28 -3.46 -6.03 -15.48
C ALA A 28 -3.25 -4.53 -15.42
N ASN A 29 -4.16 -3.80 -14.79
CA ASN A 29 -3.92 -2.54 -14.07
C ASN A 29 -5.25 -2.07 -13.49
N ALA A 30 -5.54 -2.48 -12.26
CA ALA A 30 -6.41 -1.69 -11.40
C ALA A 30 -5.52 -0.65 -10.72
N GLU A 31 -5.29 0.47 -11.40
CA GLU A 31 -4.67 1.64 -10.79
C GLU A 31 -5.69 2.24 -9.81
N ALA A 32 -5.39 2.10 -8.51
CA ALA A 32 -6.14 2.72 -7.44
C ALA A 32 -6.05 4.26 -7.56
N PRO A 33 -7.12 5.01 -7.25
CA PRO A 33 -7.14 6.46 -7.42
C PRO A 33 -6.15 7.11 -6.46
N GLN A 34 -5.06 7.66 -6.99
CA GLN A 34 -4.10 8.47 -6.25
C GLN A 34 -4.77 9.80 -5.90
N GLN A 35 -5.23 9.92 -4.65
CA GLN A 35 -5.81 11.16 -4.15
C GLN A 35 -4.71 12.17 -3.79
N GLN A 36 -4.82 13.31 -4.44
CA GLN A 36 -3.91 14.44 -4.46
C GLN A 36 -3.98 15.23 -3.14
N LEU A 37 -3.24 14.80 -2.11
CA LEU A 37 -2.66 15.74 -1.16
C LEU A 37 -1.32 16.17 -1.75
N GLY A 38 -1.07 17.48 -1.86
CA GLY A 38 0.12 18.06 -2.50
C GLY A 38 1.45 17.65 -1.84
N VAL A 39 1.89 16.44 -2.14
CA VAL A 39 3.16 15.83 -1.74
C VAL A 39 3.95 15.65 -3.04
N GLU A 40 5.12 16.27 -3.09
CA GLU A 40 6.14 16.01 -4.10
C GLU A 40 6.33 14.49 -4.27
N ARG A 41 6.63 14.04 -5.49
CA ARG A 41 6.45 12.64 -5.94
C ARG A 41 7.05 11.62 -4.96
N ALA A 42 6.22 11.10 -4.06
CA ALA A 42 6.59 9.99 -3.20
C ALA A 42 7.06 8.80 -4.06
N LEU A 43 8.33 8.40 -3.91
CA LEU A 43 8.87 7.22 -4.59
C LEU A 43 8.02 5.98 -4.29
N PRO A 44 7.83 5.07 -5.27
CA PRO A 44 7.17 3.79 -5.04
C PRO A 44 7.78 3.06 -3.84
N LEU A 45 6.95 2.40 -3.03
CA LEU A 45 7.37 1.71 -1.80
C LEU A 45 8.60 0.80 -2.02
N GLN A 46 8.65 0.09 -3.14
CA GLN A 46 9.75 -0.79 -3.50
C GLN A 46 11.08 -0.04 -3.66
N GLU A 47 11.05 1.18 -4.17
CA GLU A 47 12.22 2.02 -4.37
C GLU A 47 12.72 2.58 -3.03
N LYS A 48 11.80 2.95 -2.13
CA LYS A 48 12.13 3.30 -0.73
C LYS A 48 12.76 2.13 0.02
N ILE A 49 12.25 0.91 -0.14
CA ILE A 49 12.81 -0.30 0.46
C ILE A 49 14.27 -0.49 0.03
N ASN A 50 14.54 -0.34 -1.26
CA ASN A 50 15.87 -0.52 -1.83
C ASN A 50 16.86 0.56 -1.35
N LEU A 51 16.45 1.83 -1.30
CA LEU A 51 17.29 2.95 -0.84
C LEU A 51 17.69 2.81 0.64
N ASN A 52 16.79 2.24 1.45
CA ASN A 52 16.98 2.02 2.88
C ASN A 52 17.74 0.76 3.24
N ARG A 53 17.92 -0.16 2.28
CA ARG A 53 18.42 -1.51 2.54
C ARG A 53 17.62 -2.22 3.64
N LEU A 54 16.29 -2.04 3.64
CA LEU A 54 15.43 -2.74 4.59
C LEU A 54 15.53 -4.25 4.37
N GLY A 55 15.70 -5.00 5.45
CA GLY A 55 15.62 -6.45 5.43
C GLY A 55 14.20 -6.95 5.17
N GLU A 56 14.10 -8.20 4.73
CA GLU A 56 12.81 -8.84 4.38
C GLU A 56 11.78 -8.80 5.52
N ALA A 57 12.24 -8.85 6.77
CA ALA A 57 11.38 -8.77 7.96
C ALA A 57 10.67 -7.40 8.06
N SER A 58 11.41 -6.30 7.87
CA SER A 58 10.86 -4.94 7.87
C SER A 58 9.91 -4.73 6.69
N VAL A 59 10.29 -5.22 5.50
CA VAL A 59 9.43 -5.15 4.30
C VAL A 59 8.09 -5.84 4.53
N ARG A 60 8.11 -7.04 5.10
CA ARG A 60 6.89 -7.80 5.41
C ARG A 60 6.02 -7.06 6.43
N ARG A 61 6.61 -6.53 7.50
CA ARG A 61 5.87 -5.76 8.51
C ARG A 61 5.28 -4.47 7.96
N ILE A 62 6.02 -3.76 7.10
CA ILE A 62 5.50 -2.58 6.40
C ILE A 62 4.31 -2.96 5.53
N THR A 63 4.44 -4.04 4.75
CA THR A 63 3.35 -4.54 3.91
C THR A 63 2.12 -4.93 4.74
N ASP A 64 2.33 -5.65 5.84
CA ASP A 64 1.26 -6.05 6.77
C ASP A 64 0.57 -4.82 7.37
N GLY A 65 1.33 -3.80 7.78
CA GLY A 65 0.79 -2.53 8.30
C GLY A 65 0.05 -1.70 7.25
N LEU A 66 0.57 -1.65 6.02
CA LEU A 66 -0.06 -0.92 4.91
C LEU A 66 -1.37 -1.56 4.44
N SER A 67 -1.64 -2.83 4.77
CA SER A 67 -2.97 -3.42 4.57
C SER A 67 -4.09 -2.64 5.28
N GLN A 68 -3.75 -1.84 6.29
CA GLN A 68 -4.67 -0.98 7.05
C GLN A 68 -4.49 0.52 6.73
N ALA A 69 -3.71 0.88 5.71
CA ALA A 69 -3.39 2.27 5.38
C ALA A 69 -4.64 3.16 5.22
N THR A 70 -5.69 2.65 4.57
CA THR A 70 -6.97 3.38 4.42
C THR A 70 -7.59 3.72 5.77
N HIS A 71 -7.66 2.76 6.70
CA HIS A 71 -8.21 3.01 8.05
C HIS A 71 -7.37 4.03 8.84
N VAL A 72 -6.04 3.99 8.67
CA VAL A 72 -5.14 4.97 9.29
C VAL A 72 -5.35 6.37 8.70
N ALA A 73 -5.47 6.48 7.37
CA ALA A 73 -5.74 7.74 6.69
C ALA A 73 -7.07 8.35 7.13
N ASP A 74 -8.14 7.54 7.17
CA ASP A 74 -9.47 7.96 7.64
C ASP A 74 -9.43 8.41 9.10
N PHE A 75 -8.72 7.69 9.96
CA PHE A 75 -8.53 8.08 11.35
C PHE A 75 -7.80 9.41 11.48
N ILE A 76 -6.70 9.62 10.75
CA ILE A 76 -5.96 10.88 10.77
C ILE A 76 -6.83 12.03 10.24
N ALA A 77 -7.61 11.80 9.17
CA ALA A 77 -8.54 12.79 8.63
C ALA A 77 -9.63 13.17 9.65
N PHE A 78 -10.21 12.17 10.33
CA PHE A 78 -11.15 12.39 11.42
C PHE A 78 -10.54 13.19 12.57
N GLN A 79 -9.35 12.82 13.03
CA GLN A 79 -8.65 13.56 14.10
C GLN A 79 -8.29 14.99 13.69
N ASN A 80 -7.91 15.21 12.42
CA ASN A 80 -7.66 16.54 11.89
C ASN A 80 -8.91 17.43 11.90
N SER A 81 -10.11 16.85 11.75
CA SER A 81 -11.37 17.61 11.84
C SER A 81 -11.60 18.19 13.24
N MET A 82 -11.08 17.53 14.28
CA MET A 82 -11.16 17.99 15.68
C MET A 82 -9.96 18.84 16.08
N SER A 83 -8.77 18.50 15.59
CA SER A 83 -7.51 19.17 15.87
C SER A 83 -6.74 19.35 14.57
N PRO A 84 -6.85 20.52 13.91
CA PRO A 84 -6.29 20.77 12.58
C PRO A 84 -4.76 20.57 12.47
N SER A 85 -4.04 20.51 13.59
CA SER A 85 -2.60 20.29 13.65
C SER A 85 -2.20 18.84 13.94
N PHE A 86 -3.17 17.92 14.13
CA PHE A 86 -2.90 16.54 14.57
C PHE A 86 -1.96 15.81 13.61
N GLY A 87 -2.33 15.71 12.33
CA GLY A 87 -1.52 15.01 11.32
C GLY A 87 -0.12 15.64 11.14
N ARG A 88 -0.04 16.98 11.16
CA ARG A 88 1.25 17.70 11.09
C ARG A 88 2.13 17.40 12.30
N SER A 89 1.55 17.36 13.49
CA SER A 89 2.26 17.05 14.74
C SER A 89 2.73 15.59 14.77
N LEU A 90 1.89 14.67 14.27
CA LEU A 90 2.21 13.26 14.15
C LEU A 90 3.40 13.03 13.21
N VAL A 91 3.36 13.61 12.00
CA VAL A 91 4.49 13.56 11.05
C VAL A 91 5.75 14.19 11.65
N ARG A 92 5.64 15.35 12.29
CA ARG A 92 6.78 16.01 12.92
C ARG A 92 7.42 15.12 13.99
N ARG A 93 6.60 14.48 14.83
CA ARG A 93 7.10 13.59 15.89
C ARG A 93 7.78 12.36 15.30
N PHE A 94 7.15 11.73 14.31
CA PHE A 94 7.70 10.60 13.59
C PHE A 94 9.08 10.90 12.97
N LYS A 95 9.21 12.04 12.26
CA LYS A 95 10.50 12.48 11.71
C LYS A 95 11.54 12.71 12.80
N SER A 96 11.14 13.34 13.91
CA SER A 96 12.04 13.59 15.04
C SER A 96 12.58 12.29 15.63
N ASP A 97 11.72 11.32 15.90
CA ASP A 97 12.11 10.03 16.49
C ASP A 97 12.97 9.23 15.49
N TYR A 98 12.67 9.32 14.19
CA TYR A 98 13.49 8.71 13.13
C TYR A 98 14.92 9.26 13.10
N TYR A 99 15.07 10.59 13.01
CA TYR A 99 16.41 11.20 12.96
C TYR A 99 17.18 11.02 14.27
N ALA A 100 16.49 10.95 15.41
CA ALA A 100 17.11 10.60 16.68
C ALA A 100 17.67 9.17 16.66
N ALA A 101 16.90 8.20 16.16
CA ALA A 101 17.36 6.82 16.01
C ALA A 101 18.55 6.71 15.03
N LEU A 102 18.49 7.43 13.91
CA LEU A 102 19.59 7.49 12.95
C LEU A 102 20.86 8.10 13.54
N ALA A 103 20.74 9.20 14.28
CA ALA A 103 21.87 9.85 14.96
C ALA A 103 22.50 8.96 16.05
N ASN A 104 21.71 8.06 16.65
CA ASN A 104 22.19 7.05 17.58
C ASN A 104 22.87 5.85 16.88
N GLY A 105 22.99 5.87 15.55
CA GLY A 105 23.66 4.82 14.77
C GLY A 105 22.86 3.53 14.64
N LEU A 106 21.54 3.57 14.80
CA LEU A 106 20.71 2.40 14.57
C LEU A 106 20.70 2.07 13.07
N GLU A 107 20.82 0.77 12.77
CA GLU A 107 20.60 0.25 11.42
C GLU A 107 19.14 0.43 10.99
N THR A 108 18.88 0.54 9.69
CA THR A 108 17.58 0.94 9.16
C THR A 108 16.42 0.05 9.64
N ASP A 109 16.64 -1.27 9.71
CA ASP A 109 15.65 -2.22 10.25
C ASP A 109 15.37 -1.98 11.73
N ALA A 110 16.43 -1.71 12.51
CA ALA A 110 16.31 -1.40 13.92
C ALA A 110 15.60 -0.06 14.15
N ILE A 111 15.74 0.91 13.24
CA ILE A 111 15.00 2.17 13.29
C ILE A 111 13.49 1.91 13.10
N PHE A 112 13.09 1.07 12.14
CA PHE A 112 11.68 0.75 11.95
C PHE A 112 11.07 0.10 13.21
N ASP A 113 11.75 -0.89 13.77
CA ASP A 113 11.29 -1.57 14.98
C ASP A 113 11.24 -0.62 16.19
N TYR A 114 12.23 0.27 16.32
CA TYR A 114 12.23 1.34 17.32
C TYR A 114 11.03 2.27 17.18
N LEU A 115 10.67 2.67 15.96
CA LEU A 115 9.52 3.54 15.71
C LEU A 115 8.19 2.86 16.03
N VAL A 116 8.04 1.58 15.66
CA VAL A 116 6.85 0.78 16.00
C VAL A 116 6.72 0.65 17.52
N GLN A 117 7.82 0.34 18.21
CA GLN A 117 7.83 0.22 19.67
C GLN A 117 7.50 1.57 20.34
N THR A 118 8.09 2.67 19.86
CA THR A 118 7.79 4.02 20.35
C THR A 118 6.32 4.38 20.16
N ALA A 119 5.74 4.10 18.98
CA ALA A 119 4.32 4.33 18.72
C ALA A 119 3.43 3.51 19.66
N PHE A 120 3.80 2.25 19.90
CA PHE A 120 3.09 1.36 20.81
C PHE A 120 3.15 1.86 22.27
N ASP A 121 4.32 2.28 22.75
CA ASP A 121 4.50 2.79 24.12
C ASP A 121 3.70 4.09 24.36
N ASN A 122 3.48 4.88 23.30
CA ASN A 122 2.65 6.09 23.33
C ASN A 122 1.15 5.83 23.09
N ALA A 123 0.74 4.60 22.78
CA ALA A 123 -0.68 4.23 22.58
C ALA A 123 -1.46 4.08 23.90
N GLY A 124 -0.79 4.25 25.04
CA GLY A 124 -1.37 4.15 26.37
C GLY A 124 -1.19 2.76 27.01
N PRO A 125 -1.81 2.49 28.18
CA PRO A 125 -1.48 1.33 29.01
C PRO A 125 -1.96 -0.03 28.45
N ARG A 126 -2.63 -0.04 27.28
CA ARG A 126 -3.25 -1.24 26.73
C ARG A 126 -2.25 -2.03 25.88
N ASN A 127 -1.77 -3.13 26.43
CA ASN A 127 -0.95 -4.09 25.69
C ASN A 127 -1.80 -5.21 25.08
N THR A 128 -2.50 -4.91 23.98
CA THR A 128 -3.26 -5.91 23.22
C THR A 128 -2.70 -6.11 21.82
N PRO A 129 -2.92 -7.29 21.19
CA PRO A 129 -2.51 -7.52 19.80
C PRO A 129 -3.06 -6.47 18.83
N SER A 130 -4.29 -6.01 19.04
CA SER A 130 -4.91 -4.96 18.21
C SER A 130 -4.19 -3.61 18.34
N VAL A 131 -3.73 -3.23 19.53
CA VAL A 131 -2.97 -1.99 19.72
C VAL A 131 -1.60 -2.08 19.06
N ARG A 132 -0.94 -3.24 19.13
CA ARG A 132 0.33 -3.48 18.42
C ARG A 132 0.16 -3.40 16.90
N ALA A 133 -0.91 -4.01 16.37
CA ALA A 133 -1.22 -3.95 14.94
C ALA A 133 -1.55 -2.51 14.49
N ALA A 134 -2.29 -1.75 15.30
CA ALA A 134 -2.59 -0.35 15.03
C ALA A 134 -1.32 0.52 15.03
N ALA A 135 -0.43 0.34 16.01
CA ALA A 135 0.85 1.04 16.06
C ALA A 135 1.71 0.74 14.83
N LEU A 136 1.82 -0.54 14.44
CA LEU A 136 2.50 -0.95 13.22
C LEU A 136 1.89 -0.29 11.98
N SER A 137 0.56 -0.30 11.86
CA SER A 137 -0.15 0.28 10.71
C SER A 137 0.07 1.78 10.59
N VAL A 138 0.04 2.50 11.72
CA VAL A 138 0.32 3.95 11.75
C VAL A 138 1.76 4.23 11.32
N VAL A 139 2.73 3.50 11.86
CA VAL A 139 4.14 3.68 11.49
C VAL A 139 4.40 3.34 10.03
N ALA A 140 3.83 2.24 9.52
CA ALA A 140 3.94 1.86 8.12
C ALA A 140 3.32 2.90 7.18
N TYR A 141 2.15 3.44 7.52
CA TYR A 141 1.52 4.52 6.77
C TYR A 141 2.38 5.80 6.77
N LEU A 142 2.90 6.21 7.93
CA LEU A 142 3.78 7.37 8.02
C LEU A 142 5.07 7.18 7.22
N PHE A 143 5.61 5.96 7.22
CA PHE A 143 6.76 5.56 6.41
C PHE A 143 6.48 5.71 4.90
N GLU A 144 5.29 5.29 4.45
CA GLU A 144 4.87 5.42 3.05
C GLU A 144 4.75 6.89 2.63
N ILE A 145 4.09 7.74 3.44
CA ILE A 145 3.83 9.14 3.05
C ILE A 145 5.00 10.08 3.32
N CYS A 146 5.96 9.71 4.17
CA CYS A 146 7.13 10.53 4.46
C CYS A 146 8.32 10.18 3.56
N GLU A 147 9.03 11.20 3.10
CA GLU A 147 10.35 11.08 2.46
C GLU A 147 11.43 11.26 3.54
N ILE A 148 11.63 10.25 4.38
CA ILE A 148 12.63 10.28 5.48
C ILE A 148 13.89 9.45 5.17
N PHE A 149 13.98 8.95 3.94
CA PHE A 149 14.94 7.91 3.55
C PHE A 149 15.81 8.26 2.36
N GLU A 150 15.55 9.40 1.74
CA GLU A 150 16.43 9.93 0.71
C GLU A 150 17.61 10.56 1.43
N ARG A 151 18.79 9.97 1.22
CA ARG A 151 20.05 10.61 1.58
C ARG A 151 20.17 11.83 0.67
N GLU A 152 20.32 13.02 1.26
CA GLU A 152 20.85 14.18 0.53
C GLU A 152 22.23 13.87 -0.04
#